data_AF-A0A938S6R6-F1
#
_entry.id   AF-A0A938S6R6-F1
#
_cell.length_a   1.000
_cell.length_b   1.000
_cell.length_c   1.000
_cell.angle_alpha   90.00
_cell.angle_beta   90.00
_cell.angle_gamma   90.00
#
_symmetry.space_group_name_H-M   'P 1'
#
loop_
_entity.id
_entity.type
_entity.pdbx_description
1 polymer ?
#
loop_
_entity_poly.entity_id
_entity_poly.type
_entity_poly.pdbx_seq_one_letter_code
_entity_poly.pdbx_strand_id
1 'polypeptide(L)'
;LPVPALHLPIGISFFTFQAMSYVIDVYRNRIPVQKHPLRIALYIALFPQLIAGPIVRYQHIARQLTRRVVTRPGLAEGIRRFILGLGKKMLLANVLAVPVDKIFAIPAHQLTTSVAWLGVVCYALQIYFDFSGYSDMAIGLGRMFGFRFLENFRYPYLARTITDFWRRWHISLSSWFRDYVYIPLGGNRRGPLRTYRNLVIVFLLCGLWHGASWTFVAWGLFHGLFLAIERLGLAGFLASRRPVTQHAYALAVILASWVFFRCETLSQAWAMLAALAGFARGSGLEYHLGLYVDVELLLVLAVGIVASTPALPYLAGRLRYRRAALESAGRQHFDRLTAASEVALLMVVFLASLSWMAAGTYNPFLYFRF
;
A
#
# COMPACT_ATOMS: atom_id res chain seq x y z
N LEU A 1 -15.05 12.64 -34.93
CA LEU A 1 -14.35 13.65 -34.11
C LEU A 1 -13.31 12.92 -33.26
N PRO A 2 -12.03 13.32 -33.26
CA PRO A 2 -11.07 12.80 -32.30
C PRO A 2 -11.52 13.19 -30.89
N VAL A 3 -11.54 12.22 -29.96
CA VAL A 3 -11.84 12.50 -28.56
C VAL A 3 -10.67 13.32 -28.01
N PRO A 4 -10.90 14.54 -27.46
CA PRO A 4 -9.82 15.30 -26.85
C PRO A 4 -9.16 14.49 -25.74
N ALA A 5 -7.83 14.44 -25.70
CA ALA A 5 -7.09 13.91 -24.57
C ALA A 5 -7.32 14.82 -23.36
N LEU A 6 -8.39 14.58 -22.61
CA LEU A 6 -8.71 15.30 -21.40
C LEU A 6 -7.74 14.86 -20.31
N HIS A 7 -6.73 15.68 -20.04
CA HIS A 7 -5.79 15.42 -18.96
C HIS A 7 -6.50 15.68 -17.63
N LEU A 8 -6.78 14.61 -16.89
CA LEU A 8 -7.34 14.72 -15.56
C LEU A 8 -6.27 15.23 -14.57
N PRO A 9 -6.63 16.10 -13.61
CA PRO A 9 -5.66 16.61 -12.65
C PRO A 9 -5.15 15.47 -11.76
N ILE A 10 -3.84 15.43 -11.57
CA ILE A 10 -3.17 14.46 -10.69
C ILE A 10 -3.82 14.55 -9.29
N GLY A 11 -4.20 13.39 -8.73
CA GLY A 11 -4.84 13.31 -7.43
C GLY A 11 -6.37 13.47 -7.42
N ILE A 12 -7.03 13.60 -8.59
CA ILE A 12 -8.50 13.70 -8.71
C ILE A 12 -9.24 12.63 -7.94
N SER A 13 -8.77 11.39 -8.03
CA SER A 13 -9.33 10.25 -7.32
C SER A 13 -9.32 10.45 -5.80
N PHE A 14 -8.25 11.00 -5.24
CA PHE A 14 -8.09 11.17 -3.79
C PHE A 14 -8.86 12.38 -3.26
N PHE A 15 -8.77 13.54 -3.92
CA PHE A 15 -9.49 14.72 -3.44
C PHE A 15 -11.01 14.60 -3.64
N THR A 16 -11.47 13.81 -4.62
CA THR A 16 -12.89 13.47 -4.78
C THR A 16 -13.43 12.75 -3.55
N PHE A 17 -12.72 11.73 -3.05
CA PHE A 17 -13.11 11.06 -1.80
C PHE A 17 -13.16 12.02 -0.59
N GLN A 18 -12.20 12.95 -0.50
CA GLN A 18 -12.15 13.94 0.58
C GLN A 18 -13.34 14.90 0.53
N ALA A 19 -13.68 15.40 -0.67
CA ALA A 19 -14.81 16.29 -0.90
C ALA A 19 -16.14 15.57 -0.63
N MET A 20 -16.32 14.36 -1.15
CA MET A 20 -17.50 13.52 -0.90
C MET A 20 -17.67 13.24 0.60
N SER A 21 -16.61 12.82 1.30
CA SER A 21 -16.66 12.60 2.75
C SER A 21 -17.16 13.82 3.50
N TYR A 22 -16.65 15.02 3.16
CA TYR A 22 -17.07 16.26 3.80
C TYR A 22 -18.56 16.54 3.59
N VAL A 23 -19.03 16.51 2.33
CA VAL A 23 -20.44 16.75 2.00
C VAL A 23 -21.36 15.75 2.68
N ILE A 24 -21.01 14.45 2.64
CA ILE A 24 -21.81 13.39 3.26
C ILE A 24 -21.83 13.53 4.79
N ASP A 25 -20.70 13.83 5.44
CA ASP A 25 -20.66 13.95 6.90
C ASP A 25 -21.38 15.22 7.40
N VAL A 26 -21.37 16.31 6.63
CA VAL A 26 -22.21 17.49 6.88
C VAL A 26 -23.69 17.12 6.75
N TYR A 27 -24.10 16.47 5.65
CA TYR A 27 -25.48 16.05 5.43
C TYR A 27 -25.99 15.12 6.55
N ARG A 28 -25.13 14.23 7.05
CA ARG A 28 -25.43 13.31 8.16
C ARG A 28 -25.30 13.94 9.55
N ASN A 29 -25.07 15.25 9.67
CA ASN A 29 -24.87 15.97 10.92
C ASN A 29 -23.75 15.39 11.82
N ARG A 30 -22.71 14.79 11.21
CA ARG A 30 -21.55 14.26 11.94
C ARG A 30 -20.51 15.33 12.24
N ILE A 31 -20.45 16.36 11.39
CA ILE A 31 -19.58 17.52 11.51
C ILE A 31 -20.37 18.79 11.20
N PRO A 32 -20.02 19.93 11.81
CA PRO A 32 -20.59 21.21 11.43
C PRO A 32 -20.05 21.67 10.07
N VAL A 33 -20.86 22.46 9.35
CA VAL A 33 -20.42 23.15 8.12
C VAL A 33 -19.23 24.04 8.42
N GLN A 34 -18.16 23.92 7.65
CA GLN A 34 -17.05 24.87 7.66
C GLN A 34 -17.45 26.14 6.91
N LYS A 35 -17.60 27.23 7.67
CA LYS A 35 -18.01 28.54 7.13
C LYS A 35 -16.87 29.29 6.43
N HIS A 36 -15.61 28.91 6.67
CA HIS A 36 -14.45 29.56 6.10
C HIS A 36 -13.97 28.85 4.82
N PRO A 37 -14.18 29.42 3.61
CA PRO A 37 -13.91 28.72 2.35
C PRO A 37 -12.43 28.32 2.20
N LEU A 38 -11.48 29.17 2.61
CA LEU A 38 -10.05 28.83 2.54
C LEU A 38 -9.67 27.61 3.39
N ARG A 39 -10.42 27.27 4.46
CA ARG A 39 -10.12 26.08 5.26
C ARG A 39 -10.56 24.81 4.56
N ILE A 40 -11.64 24.86 3.79
CA ILE A 40 -12.05 23.76 2.91
C ILE A 40 -11.10 23.64 1.73
N ALA A 41 -10.71 24.76 1.10
CA ALA A 41 -9.72 24.76 0.04
C ALA A 41 -8.39 24.14 0.52
N LEU A 42 -7.89 24.55 1.70
CA LEU A 42 -6.69 23.98 2.31
C LEU A 42 -6.84 22.48 2.61
N TYR A 43 -8.00 22.03 3.08
CA TYR A 43 -8.25 20.61 3.32
C TYR A 43 -8.15 19.77 2.03
N ILE A 44 -8.81 20.22 0.97
CA ILE A 44 -8.86 19.51 -0.33
C ILE A 44 -7.51 19.57 -1.05
N ALA A 45 -6.85 20.73 -1.04
CA ALA A 45 -5.60 20.99 -1.76
C ALA A 45 -4.34 20.76 -0.91
N LEU A 46 -4.44 20.03 0.21
CA LEU A 46 -3.32 19.82 1.13
C LEU A 46 -2.20 19.00 0.43
N PHE A 47 -1.18 19.69 -0.08
CA PHE A 47 -0.15 19.08 -0.93
C PHE A 47 0.55 17.83 -0.35
N PRO A 48 0.82 17.71 0.97
CA PRO A 48 1.48 16.52 1.52
C PRO A 48 0.79 15.20 1.16
N GLN A 49 -0.53 15.20 0.96
CA GLN A 49 -1.31 13.98 0.71
C GLN A 49 -1.98 13.93 -0.66
N LEU A 50 -1.88 15.00 -1.45
CA LEU A 50 -2.78 15.26 -2.59
C LEU A 50 -2.74 14.18 -3.68
N ILE A 51 -1.56 13.59 -3.90
CA ILE A 51 -1.32 12.68 -5.03
C ILE A 51 -1.52 11.20 -4.63
N ALA A 52 -0.93 10.76 -3.52
CA ALA A 52 -0.91 9.35 -3.12
C ALA A 52 -0.77 9.13 -1.59
N GLY A 53 -1.25 10.08 -0.79
CA GLY A 53 -1.27 9.95 0.68
C GLY A 53 -2.50 9.21 1.21
N PRO A 54 -2.60 9.02 2.53
CA PRO A 54 -3.83 8.53 3.16
C PRO A 54 -5.02 9.44 2.80
N ILE A 55 -6.19 8.85 2.53
CA ILE A 55 -7.44 9.59 2.36
C ILE A 55 -7.83 10.19 3.72
N VAL A 56 -7.51 11.45 3.93
CA VAL A 56 -7.82 12.15 5.17
C VAL A 56 -9.25 12.67 5.13
N ARG A 57 -10.00 12.40 6.20
CA ARG A 57 -11.35 12.93 6.37
C ARG A 57 -11.33 14.23 7.14
N TYR A 58 -12.22 15.13 6.78
CA TYR A 58 -12.33 16.45 7.38
C TYR A 58 -12.44 16.39 8.92
N GLN A 59 -13.24 15.46 9.47
CA GLN A 59 -13.39 15.26 10.92
C GLN A 59 -12.06 15.05 11.66
N HIS A 60 -11.04 14.44 11.02
CA HIS A 60 -9.75 14.16 11.65
C HIS A 60 -8.79 15.34 11.59
N ILE A 61 -8.97 16.25 10.63
CA ILE A 61 -8.05 17.37 10.40
C ILE A 61 -8.63 18.74 10.75
N ALA A 62 -9.96 18.87 10.88
CA ALA A 62 -10.64 20.15 11.12
C ALA A 62 -10.05 20.95 12.28
N ARG A 63 -9.75 20.29 13.41
CA ARG A 63 -9.12 20.93 14.58
C ARG A 63 -7.66 21.29 14.31
N GLN A 64 -6.96 20.50 13.50
CA GLN A 64 -5.55 20.71 13.14
C GLN A 64 -5.40 21.87 12.14
N LEU A 65 -6.41 22.13 11.30
CA LEU A 65 -6.42 23.30 10.41
C LEU A 65 -6.38 24.63 11.19
N THR A 66 -6.89 24.66 12.42
CA THR A 66 -6.99 25.87 13.24
C THR A 66 -6.04 25.91 14.44
N ARG A 67 -5.65 24.76 14.99
CA ARG A 67 -4.89 24.67 16.25
C ARG A 67 -3.70 23.70 16.19
N ARG A 68 -3.15 23.41 15.00
CA ARG A 68 -1.92 22.58 14.92
C ARG A 68 -0.73 23.29 15.58
N VAL A 69 0.20 22.49 16.09
CA VAL A 69 1.45 22.96 16.69
C VAL A 69 2.60 22.24 15.99
N VAL A 70 3.59 23.02 15.57
CA VAL A 70 4.86 22.49 15.05
C VAL A 70 5.84 22.38 16.21
N THR A 71 6.45 21.22 16.38
CA THR A 71 7.42 20.97 17.45
C THR A 71 8.70 20.39 16.86
N ARG A 72 9.85 20.66 17.49
CA ARG A 72 11.14 20.07 17.06
C ARG A 72 11.09 18.54 17.01
N PRO A 73 10.51 17.81 18.00
CA PRO A 73 10.36 16.36 17.90
C PRO A 73 9.44 15.92 16.75
N GLY A 74 8.37 16.69 16.47
CA GLY A 74 7.48 16.42 15.35
C GLY A 74 8.15 16.59 13.98
N LEU A 75 8.99 17.63 13.84
CA LEU A 75 9.80 17.86 12.66
C LEU A 75 10.81 16.72 12.43
N ALA A 76 11.56 16.34 13.46
CA ALA A 76 12.54 15.25 13.37
C ALA A 76 11.88 13.91 13.00
N GLU A 77 10.75 13.57 13.62
CA GLU A 77 9.97 12.36 13.27
C GLU A 77 9.45 12.44 11.82
N GLY A 78 9.01 13.62 11.39
CA GLY A 78 8.59 13.86 10.01
C GLY A 78 9.71 13.59 9.01
N ILE A 79 10.92 14.10 9.28
CA ILE A 79 12.12 13.92 8.43
C ILE A 79 12.51 12.46 8.35
N ARG A 80 12.63 11.78 9.51
CA ARG A 80 12.90 10.35 9.58
C ARG A 80 11.93 9.56 8.70
N ARG A 81 10.63 9.79 8.90
CA ARG A 81 9.60 9.05 8.17
C ARG A 81 9.61 9.34 6.67
N PHE A 82 9.84 10.60 6.29
CA PHE A 82 9.97 10.99 4.89
C PHE A 82 11.14 10.27 4.22
N ILE A 83 12.33 10.26 4.83
CA ILE A 83 13.53 9.60 4.30
C ILE A 83 13.28 8.09 4.15
N LEU A 84 12.65 7.44 5.13
CA LEU A 84 12.31 6.01 5.03
C LEU A 84 11.30 5.74 3.91
N GLY A 85 10.30 6.61 3.74
CA GLY A 85 9.35 6.52 2.63
C GLY A 85 10.03 6.69 1.26
N LEU A 86 10.95 7.65 1.15
CA LEU A 86 11.77 7.87 -0.04
C LEU A 86 12.64 6.64 -0.34
N GLY A 87 13.29 6.06 0.67
CA GLY A 87 14.08 4.84 0.52
C GLY A 87 13.25 3.64 0.03
N LYS A 88 12.04 3.44 0.56
CA LYS A 88 11.12 2.40 0.06
C LYS A 88 10.81 2.57 -1.42
N LYS A 89 10.53 3.80 -1.84
CA LYS A 89 10.23 4.12 -3.24
C LYS A 89 11.45 3.91 -4.14
N MET A 90 12.56 4.57 -3.81
CA MET A 90 13.73 4.68 -4.69
C MET A 90 14.58 3.41 -4.68
N LEU A 91 14.82 2.81 -3.52
CA LEU A 91 15.78 1.71 -3.36
C LEU A 91 15.15 0.33 -3.40
N LEU A 92 13.84 0.22 -3.14
CA LEU A 92 13.13 -1.07 -3.19
C LEU A 92 12.16 -1.12 -4.37
N ALA A 93 11.17 -0.23 -4.41
CA ALA A 93 10.09 -0.33 -5.40
C ALA A 93 10.59 -0.13 -6.84
N ASN A 94 11.46 0.86 -7.10
CA ASN A 94 11.99 1.10 -8.45
C ASN A 94 12.87 -0.05 -8.95
N VAL A 95 13.70 -0.65 -8.07
CA VAL A 95 14.53 -1.81 -8.43
C VAL A 95 13.64 -3.01 -8.78
N LEU A 96 12.62 -3.28 -7.96
CA LEU A 96 11.64 -4.36 -8.21
C LEU A 96 10.81 -4.13 -9.47
N ALA A 97 10.58 -2.88 -9.87
CA ALA A 97 9.78 -2.54 -11.04
C ALA A 97 10.44 -2.99 -12.36
N VAL A 98 11.77 -3.06 -12.42
CA VAL A 98 12.51 -3.46 -13.63
C VAL A 98 12.21 -4.89 -14.05
N PRO A 99 12.42 -5.93 -13.20
CA PRO A 99 12.05 -7.30 -13.57
C PRO A 99 10.54 -7.45 -13.72
N VAL A 100 9.71 -6.74 -12.94
CA VAL A 100 8.24 -6.79 -13.10
C VAL A 100 7.83 -6.38 -14.50
N ASP A 101 8.31 -5.25 -15.00
CA ASP A 101 7.90 -4.76 -16.31
C ASP A 101 8.37 -5.68 -17.44
N LYS A 102 9.59 -6.22 -17.33
CA LYS A 102 10.09 -7.19 -18.31
C LYS A 102 9.33 -8.52 -18.26
N ILE A 103 9.03 -9.04 -17.07
CA ILE A 103 8.38 -10.35 -16.90
C ILE A 103 6.92 -10.30 -17.34
N PHE A 104 6.18 -9.26 -16.95
CA PHE A 104 4.79 -9.13 -17.37
C PHE A 104 4.65 -8.85 -18.88
N ALA A 105 5.71 -8.37 -19.55
CA ALA A 105 5.73 -8.20 -21.00
C ALA A 105 6.03 -9.50 -21.79
N ILE A 106 6.40 -10.61 -21.11
CA ILE A 106 6.70 -11.88 -21.78
C ILE A 106 5.43 -12.44 -22.43
N PRO A 107 5.47 -12.84 -23.72
CA PRO A 107 4.37 -13.55 -24.37
C PRO A 107 3.94 -14.81 -23.61
N ALA A 108 2.64 -15.04 -23.50
CA ALA A 108 2.07 -16.13 -22.70
C ALA A 108 2.62 -17.54 -23.02
N HIS A 109 2.99 -17.78 -24.28
CA HIS A 109 3.51 -19.09 -24.73
C HIS A 109 5.00 -19.30 -24.39
N GLN A 110 5.72 -18.24 -24.05
CA GLN A 110 7.14 -18.26 -23.68
C GLN A 110 7.35 -18.14 -22.15
N LEU A 111 6.32 -17.73 -21.41
CA LEU A 111 6.36 -17.60 -19.96
C LEU A 111 6.59 -18.97 -19.31
N THR A 112 7.52 -19.02 -18.36
CA THR A 112 7.80 -20.20 -17.52
C THR A 112 7.23 -20.01 -16.12
N THR A 113 6.94 -21.11 -15.42
CA THR A 113 6.39 -21.07 -14.04
C THR A 113 7.33 -20.36 -13.07
N SER A 114 8.64 -20.60 -13.15
CA SER A 114 9.62 -19.99 -12.26
C SER A 114 9.70 -18.47 -12.44
N VAL A 115 9.73 -18.00 -13.70
CA VAL A 115 9.73 -16.57 -14.03
C VAL A 115 8.41 -15.90 -13.64
N ALA A 116 7.27 -16.58 -13.83
CA ALA A 116 5.96 -16.09 -13.39
C ALA A 116 5.92 -15.85 -11.87
N TRP A 117 6.40 -16.80 -11.07
CA TRP A 117 6.46 -16.65 -9.61
C TRP A 117 7.38 -15.49 -9.19
N LEU A 118 8.56 -15.36 -9.81
CA LEU A 118 9.45 -14.23 -9.57
C LEU A 118 8.74 -12.91 -9.87
N GLY A 119 8.10 -12.79 -11.02
CA GLY A 119 7.38 -11.57 -11.43
C GLY A 119 6.30 -11.16 -10.44
N VAL A 120 5.47 -12.11 -9.99
CA VAL A 120 4.37 -11.83 -9.06
C VAL A 120 4.86 -11.48 -7.66
N VAL A 121 5.93 -12.12 -7.16
CA VAL A 121 6.56 -11.77 -5.88
C VAL A 121 7.21 -10.39 -5.94
N CYS A 122 7.97 -10.11 -7.01
CA CYS A 122 8.55 -8.79 -7.23
C CYS A 122 7.45 -7.73 -7.30
N TYR A 123 6.36 -7.99 -8.00
CA TYR A 123 5.25 -7.05 -8.13
C TYR A 123 4.54 -6.80 -6.79
N ALA A 124 4.31 -7.84 -5.98
CA ALA A 124 3.73 -7.68 -4.65
C ALA A 124 4.61 -6.76 -3.77
N LEU A 125 5.92 -6.98 -3.73
CA LEU A 125 6.80 -6.09 -2.98
C LEU A 125 6.88 -4.69 -3.60
N GLN A 126 6.89 -4.57 -4.93
CA GLN A 126 6.90 -3.30 -5.65
C GLN A 126 5.67 -2.46 -5.27
N ILE A 127 4.45 -2.98 -5.46
CA ILE A 127 3.21 -2.23 -5.18
C ILE A 127 3.14 -1.82 -3.70
N TYR A 128 3.61 -2.68 -2.80
CA TYR A 128 3.65 -2.36 -1.37
C TYR A 128 4.64 -1.24 -1.05
N PHE A 129 5.89 -1.33 -1.50
CA PHE A 129 6.92 -0.34 -1.17
C PHE A 129 6.73 0.98 -1.91
N ASP A 130 6.19 0.94 -3.12
CA ASP A 130 5.82 2.14 -3.86
C ASP A 130 4.77 2.92 -3.06
N PHE A 131 3.65 2.26 -2.76
CA PHE A 131 2.51 2.95 -2.19
C PHE A 131 2.68 3.26 -0.69
N SER A 132 3.29 2.35 0.08
CA SER A 132 3.65 2.64 1.46
C SER A 132 4.76 3.69 1.56
N GLY A 133 5.67 3.76 0.57
CA GLY A 133 6.68 4.82 0.46
C GLY A 133 6.04 6.20 0.30
N TYR A 134 5.12 6.36 -0.65
CA TYR A 134 4.34 7.60 -0.81
C TYR A 134 3.51 7.94 0.42
N SER A 135 2.85 6.95 1.04
CA SER A 135 2.10 7.15 2.27
C SER A 135 3.01 7.63 3.42
N ASP A 136 4.21 7.09 3.56
CA ASP A 136 5.16 7.49 4.59
C ASP A 136 5.72 8.90 4.35
N MET A 137 6.03 9.25 3.09
CA MET A 137 6.42 10.61 2.73
C MET A 137 5.30 11.61 3.05
N ALA A 138 4.05 11.29 2.71
CA ALA A 138 2.88 12.13 3.00
C ALA A 138 2.67 12.33 4.51
N ILE A 139 2.74 11.24 5.29
CA ILE A 139 2.61 11.31 6.75
C ILE A 139 3.78 12.07 7.38
N GLY A 140 5.00 11.86 6.86
CA GLY A 140 6.21 12.56 7.28
C GLY A 140 6.08 14.08 7.09
N LEU A 141 5.74 14.53 5.88
CA LEU A 141 5.46 15.94 5.59
C LEU A 141 4.34 16.49 6.45
N GLY A 142 3.24 15.75 6.61
CA GLY A 142 2.16 16.11 7.53
C GLY A 142 2.69 16.43 8.92
N ARG A 143 3.54 15.56 9.49
CA ARG A 143 4.16 15.75 10.81
C ARG A 143 5.06 16.99 10.88
N MET A 144 5.84 17.28 9.83
CA MET A 144 6.68 18.49 9.77
C MET A 144 5.83 19.77 9.85
N PHE A 145 4.66 19.77 9.21
CA PHE A 145 3.72 20.91 9.24
C PHE A 145 2.79 20.93 10.45
N GLY A 146 2.95 20.00 11.39
CA GLY A 146 2.13 19.91 12.61
C GLY A 146 0.80 19.15 12.42
N PHE A 147 0.58 18.52 11.27
CA PHE A 147 -0.54 17.62 11.02
C PHE A 147 -0.23 16.17 11.44
N ARG A 148 -1.27 15.45 11.83
CA ARG A 148 -1.24 14.02 12.16
C ARG A 148 -2.21 13.29 11.25
N PHE A 149 -1.67 12.65 10.23
CA PHE A 149 -2.42 11.76 9.34
C PHE A 149 -2.46 10.34 9.90
N LEU A 150 -3.43 9.57 9.43
CA LEU A 150 -3.61 8.17 9.82
C LEU A 150 -2.67 7.26 9.01
N GLU A 151 -2.35 6.11 9.59
CA GLU A 151 -1.60 5.05 8.91
C GLU A 151 -2.40 4.46 7.76
N ASN A 152 -1.73 4.22 6.63
CA ASN A 152 -2.34 3.56 5.47
C ASN A 152 -1.96 2.09 5.33
N PHE A 153 -0.83 1.69 5.90
CA PHE A 153 -0.31 0.33 5.82
C PHE A 153 0.16 -0.20 7.16
N ARG A 154 -0.06 -1.50 7.41
CA ARG A 154 0.40 -2.18 8.63
C ARG A 154 0.81 -3.64 8.38
N TYR A 155 1.98 -3.83 7.77
CA TYR A 155 2.55 -5.15 7.46
C TYR A 155 1.51 -6.10 6.81
N PRO A 156 0.93 -5.70 5.66
CA PRO A 156 -0.23 -6.37 5.08
C PRO A 156 0.04 -7.82 4.67
N TYR A 157 1.27 -8.12 4.26
CA TYR A 157 1.67 -9.49 3.89
C TYR A 157 1.87 -10.41 5.08
N LEU A 158 1.68 -9.98 6.33
CA LEU A 158 1.58 -10.88 7.49
C LEU A 158 0.13 -11.30 7.80
N ALA A 159 -0.81 -10.92 6.95
CA ALA A 159 -2.21 -11.28 7.13
C ALA A 159 -2.41 -12.79 7.14
N ARG A 160 -3.35 -13.24 7.98
CA ARG A 160 -3.78 -14.65 8.09
C ARG A 160 -5.11 -14.93 7.39
N THR A 161 -5.82 -13.87 7.01
CA THR A 161 -7.08 -13.91 6.27
C THR A 161 -7.15 -12.70 5.35
N ILE A 162 -7.99 -12.75 4.33
CA ILE A 162 -8.29 -11.63 3.44
C ILE A 162 -8.98 -10.50 4.20
N THR A 163 -9.80 -10.83 5.19
CA THR A 163 -10.33 -9.84 6.13
C THR A 163 -9.23 -9.10 6.90
N ASP A 164 -8.19 -9.79 7.38
CA ASP A 164 -7.04 -9.17 8.07
C ASP A 164 -6.17 -8.35 7.10
N PHE A 165 -5.98 -8.83 5.87
CA PHE A 165 -5.26 -8.10 4.82
C PHE A 165 -5.89 -6.72 4.58
N TRP A 166 -7.21 -6.63 4.38
CA TRP A 166 -7.91 -5.36 4.17
C TRP A 166 -8.00 -4.45 5.41
N ARG A 167 -7.61 -4.94 6.59
CA ARG A 167 -7.40 -4.11 7.79
C ARG A 167 -5.99 -3.53 7.87
N ARG A 168 -5.09 -3.98 7.00
CA ARG A 168 -3.67 -3.63 6.98
C ARG A 168 -3.21 -2.98 5.68
N TRP A 169 -3.95 -3.19 4.59
CA TRP A 169 -3.70 -2.63 3.26
C TRP A 169 -4.62 -1.45 2.99
N HIS A 170 -4.07 -0.34 2.51
CA HIS A 170 -4.80 0.86 2.09
C HIS A 170 -5.93 1.25 3.08
N ILE A 171 -5.59 1.31 4.37
CA ILE A 171 -6.53 1.41 5.50
C ILE A 171 -7.46 2.61 5.34
N SER A 172 -6.98 3.74 4.81
CA SER A 172 -7.82 4.92 4.60
C SER A 172 -8.92 4.65 3.58
N LEU A 173 -8.61 3.98 2.47
CA LEU A 173 -9.58 3.59 1.43
C LEU A 173 -10.56 2.55 1.96
N SER A 174 -10.08 1.50 2.61
CA SER A 174 -10.94 0.45 3.17
C SER A 174 -11.90 1.03 4.21
N SER A 175 -11.42 1.96 5.03
CA SER A 175 -12.29 2.66 6.00
C SER A 175 -13.33 3.54 5.30
N TRP A 176 -12.94 4.21 4.21
CA TRP A 176 -13.84 5.09 3.44
C TRP A 176 -14.98 4.27 2.83
N PHE A 177 -14.66 3.22 2.09
CA PHE A 177 -15.68 2.33 1.50
C PHE A 177 -16.56 1.70 2.57
N ARG A 178 -16.00 1.31 3.72
CA ARG A 178 -16.79 0.80 4.84
C ARG A 178 -17.82 1.82 5.32
N ASP A 179 -17.41 3.06 5.55
CA ASP A 179 -18.23 4.05 6.25
C ASP A 179 -19.20 4.80 5.33
N TYR A 180 -18.87 4.94 4.04
CA TYR A 180 -19.66 5.68 3.04
C TYR A 180 -20.42 4.78 2.06
N VAL A 181 -20.08 3.50 1.92
CA VAL A 181 -20.76 2.56 1.01
C VAL A 181 -21.31 1.35 1.76
N TYR A 182 -20.46 0.58 2.43
CA TYR A 182 -20.86 -0.69 3.05
C TYR A 182 -21.90 -0.55 4.17
N ILE A 183 -21.65 0.33 5.15
CA ILE A 183 -22.57 0.57 6.27
C ILE A 183 -23.92 1.14 5.77
N PRO A 184 -23.95 2.13 4.86
CA PRO A 184 -25.20 2.61 4.26
C PRO A 184 -26.01 1.55 3.50
N LEU A 185 -25.35 0.56 2.87
CA LEU A 185 -26.04 -0.59 2.25
C LEU A 185 -26.63 -1.58 3.26
N GLY A 186 -26.48 -1.31 4.56
CA GLY A 186 -26.96 -2.15 5.67
C GLY A 186 -25.85 -2.90 6.40
N GLY A 187 -24.60 -2.85 5.92
CA GLY A 187 -23.46 -3.54 6.52
C GLY A 187 -23.73 -5.04 6.66
N ASN A 188 -23.61 -5.55 7.89
CA ASN A 188 -23.91 -6.94 8.25
C ASN A 188 -25.38 -7.18 8.68
N ARG A 189 -26.24 -6.16 8.61
CA ARG A 189 -27.64 -6.26 9.06
C ARG A 189 -28.48 -6.99 8.01
N ARG A 190 -29.62 -7.55 8.45
CA ARG A 190 -30.61 -8.23 7.59
C ARG A 190 -30.07 -9.48 6.85
N GLY A 191 -29.16 -10.22 7.51
CA GLY A 191 -28.77 -11.57 7.14
C GLY A 191 -27.52 -11.71 6.26
N PRO A 192 -27.03 -12.96 6.09
CA PRO A 192 -25.78 -13.26 5.39
C PRO A 192 -25.83 -12.93 3.89
N LEU A 193 -26.94 -13.21 3.20
CA LEU A 193 -27.06 -12.96 1.76
C LEU A 193 -26.87 -11.47 1.41
N ARG A 194 -27.50 -10.56 2.17
CA ARG A 194 -27.31 -9.11 1.98
C ARG A 194 -25.89 -8.69 2.31
N THR A 195 -25.29 -9.29 3.34
CA THR A 195 -23.88 -9.03 3.70
C THR A 195 -22.94 -9.37 2.55
N TYR A 196 -23.10 -10.53 1.91
CA TYR A 196 -22.26 -10.97 0.78
C TYR A 196 -22.45 -10.09 -0.44
N ARG A 197 -23.71 -9.79 -0.79
CA ARG A 197 -24.04 -8.83 -1.85
C ARG A 197 -23.38 -7.48 -1.59
N ASN A 198 -23.46 -6.96 -0.37
CA ASN A 198 -22.86 -5.67 0.00
C ASN A 198 -21.32 -5.70 -0.12
N LEU A 199 -20.66 -6.81 0.23
CA LEU A 199 -19.22 -6.97 0.05
C LEU A 199 -18.83 -6.98 -1.43
N VAL A 200 -19.54 -7.74 -2.26
CA VAL A 200 -19.29 -7.78 -3.71
C VAL A 200 -19.49 -6.41 -4.34
N ILE A 201 -20.57 -5.69 -3.99
CA ILE A 201 -20.81 -4.32 -4.48
C ILE A 201 -19.66 -3.38 -4.08
N VAL A 202 -19.24 -3.41 -2.81
CA VAL A 202 -18.16 -2.54 -2.31
C VAL A 202 -16.86 -2.80 -3.06
N PHE A 203 -16.50 -4.06 -3.26
CA PHE A 203 -15.25 -4.40 -3.94
C PHE A 203 -15.31 -4.23 -5.46
N LEU A 204 -16.48 -4.39 -6.08
CA LEU A 204 -16.69 -4.03 -7.47
C LEU A 204 -16.48 -2.52 -7.68
N LEU A 205 -17.08 -1.69 -6.83
CA LEU A 205 -16.87 -0.23 -6.87
C LEU A 205 -15.41 0.14 -6.56
N CYS A 206 -14.75 -0.58 -5.66
CA CYS A 206 -13.32 -0.42 -5.39
C CYS A 206 -12.47 -0.74 -6.63
N GLY A 207 -12.77 -1.83 -7.34
CA GLY A 207 -12.12 -2.17 -8.61
C GLY A 207 -12.34 -1.10 -9.67
N LEU A 208 -13.59 -0.70 -9.91
CA LEU A 208 -13.92 0.36 -10.87
C LEU A 208 -13.27 1.70 -10.54
N TRP A 209 -13.05 2.01 -9.26
CA TRP A 209 -12.32 3.19 -8.85
C TRP A 209 -10.83 3.14 -9.25
N HIS A 210 -10.22 1.95 -9.28
CA HIS A 210 -8.84 1.78 -9.69
C HIS A 210 -8.64 1.91 -11.21
N GLY A 211 -9.66 1.62 -12.01
CA GLY A 211 -9.62 1.84 -13.46
C GLY A 211 -10.81 1.20 -14.18
N ALA A 212 -11.04 1.61 -15.42
CA ALA A 212 -12.16 1.16 -16.24
C ALA A 212 -11.91 -0.18 -16.97
N SER A 213 -10.73 -0.80 -16.82
CA SER A 213 -10.43 -2.08 -17.48
C SER A 213 -11.17 -3.25 -16.82
N TRP A 214 -11.43 -4.30 -17.60
CA TRP A 214 -12.01 -5.54 -17.10
C TRP A 214 -11.14 -6.26 -16.07
N THR A 215 -9.82 -6.03 -16.09
CA THR A 215 -8.90 -6.61 -15.11
C THR A 215 -9.14 -6.05 -13.71
N PHE A 216 -9.50 -4.77 -13.56
CA PHE A 216 -9.90 -4.20 -12.27
C PHE A 216 -11.27 -4.66 -11.79
N VAL A 217 -12.22 -4.88 -12.70
CA VAL A 217 -13.51 -5.50 -12.37
C VAL A 217 -13.28 -6.90 -11.81
N ALA A 218 -12.45 -7.71 -12.49
CA ALA A 218 -12.09 -9.05 -12.03
C ALA A 218 -11.37 -9.01 -10.67
N TRP A 219 -10.42 -8.09 -10.48
CA TRP A 219 -9.73 -7.89 -9.21
C TRP A 219 -10.69 -7.56 -8.06
N GLY A 220 -11.64 -6.66 -8.29
CA GLY A 220 -12.65 -6.29 -7.31
C GLY A 220 -13.55 -7.48 -6.97
N LEU A 221 -14.12 -8.14 -7.97
CA LEU A 221 -14.96 -9.33 -7.77
C LEU A 221 -14.21 -10.45 -7.06
N PHE A 222 -12.94 -10.66 -7.38
CA PHE A 222 -12.08 -11.66 -6.73
C PHE A 222 -11.99 -11.41 -5.21
N HIS A 223 -11.67 -10.19 -4.78
CA HIS A 223 -11.64 -9.87 -3.35
C HIS A 223 -13.01 -9.92 -2.68
N GLY A 224 -14.07 -9.43 -3.35
CA GLY A 224 -15.44 -9.50 -2.84
C GLY A 224 -15.90 -10.95 -2.61
N LEU A 225 -15.56 -11.85 -3.54
CA LEU A 225 -15.85 -13.28 -3.46
C LEU A 225 -15.09 -13.96 -2.33
N PHE A 226 -13.78 -13.75 -2.21
CA PHE A 226 -12.99 -14.36 -1.14
C PHE A 226 -13.43 -13.92 0.26
N LEU A 227 -13.84 -12.65 0.43
CA LEU A 227 -14.42 -12.18 1.69
C LEU A 227 -15.80 -12.80 1.98
N ALA A 228 -16.61 -13.06 0.95
CA ALA A 228 -17.85 -13.79 1.11
C ALA A 228 -17.60 -15.25 1.49
N ILE A 229 -16.64 -15.93 0.83
CA ILE A 229 -16.23 -17.31 1.14
C ILE A 229 -15.70 -17.43 2.57
N GLU A 230 -14.85 -16.50 3.02
CA GLU A 230 -14.39 -16.45 4.41
C GLU A 230 -15.57 -16.41 5.38
N ARG A 231 -16.58 -15.58 5.12
CA ARG A 231 -17.76 -15.46 5.98
C ARG A 231 -18.74 -16.62 5.90
N LEU A 232 -18.77 -17.36 4.78
CA LEU A 232 -19.62 -18.54 4.60
C LEU A 232 -19.20 -19.73 5.47
N GLY A 233 -17.99 -19.72 6.02
CA GLY A 233 -17.51 -20.78 6.91
C GLY A 233 -16.00 -21.02 6.82
N LEU A 234 -15.34 -20.55 5.76
CA LEU A 234 -13.91 -20.72 5.62
C LEU A 234 -13.12 -20.03 6.75
N ALA A 235 -13.61 -18.91 7.29
CA ALA A 235 -12.98 -18.27 8.45
C ALA A 235 -12.99 -19.18 9.69
N GLY A 236 -14.11 -19.89 9.95
CA GLY A 236 -14.21 -20.86 11.05
C GLY A 236 -13.29 -22.06 10.83
N PHE A 237 -13.26 -22.58 9.60
CA PHE A 237 -12.32 -23.64 9.22
C PHE A 237 -10.86 -23.20 9.40
N LEU A 238 -10.47 -22.04 8.88
CA LEU A 238 -9.11 -21.51 9.00
C LEU A 238 -8.71 -21.25 10.44
N ALA A 239 -9.65 -20.80 11.30
CA ALA A 239 -9.39 -20.58 12.72
C ALA A 239 -8.93 -21.86 13.45
N SER A 240 -9.35 -23.04 12.99
CA SER A 240 -8.89 -24.35 13.52
C SER A 240 -7.51 -24.78 13.00
N ARG A 241 -6.95 -24.09 12.00
CA ARG A 241 -5.67 -24.44 11.38
C ARG A 241 -4.51 -23.69 12.02
N ARG A 242 -3.29 -24.20 11.81
CA ARG A 242 -2.06 -23.55 12.28
C ARG A 242 -1.90 -22.16 11.63
N PRO A 243 -1.32 -21.17 12.32
CA PRO A 243 -1.11 -19.82 11.79
C PRO A 243 -0.40 -19.78 10.43
N VAL A 244 0.55 -20.71 10.20
CA VAL A 244 1.27 -20.84 8.93
C VAL A 244 0.33 -21.18 7.78
N THR A 245 -0.63 -22.09 7.98
CA THR A 245 -1.62 -22.46 6.96
C THR A 245 -2.55 -21.30 6.63
N GLN A 246 -3.01 -20.57 7.65
CA GLN A 246 -3.84 -19.37 7.46
C GLN A 246 -3.09 -18.31 6.65
N HIS A 247 -1.83 -18.07 7.02
CA HIS A 247 -0.97 -17.13 6.33
C HIS A 247 -0.67 -17.55 4.87
N ALA A 248 -0.36 -18.82 4.62
CA ALA A 248 -0.13 -19.35 3.28
C ALA A 248 -1.37 -19.20 2.39
N TYR A 249 -2.56 -19.49 2.92
CA TYR A 249 -3.83 -19.24 2.24
C TYR A 249 -3.99 -17.76 1.87
N ALA A 250 -3.84 -16.85 2.84
CA ALA A 250 -4.00 -15.43 2.60
C ALA A 250 -3.00 -14.92 1.56
N LEU A 251 -1.73 -15.34 1.68
CA LEU A 251 -0.68 -14.94 0.75
C LEU A 251 -0.95 -15.44 -0.67
N ALA A 252 -1.38 -16.70 -0.85
CA ALA A 252 -1.71 -17.24 -2.17
C ALA A 252 -2.84 -16.44 -2.84
N VAL A 253 -3.89 -16.12 -2.09
CA VAL A 253 -5.02 -15.32 -2.60
C VAL A 253 -4.59 -13.88 -2.91
N ILE A 254 -3.75 -13.27 -2.08
CA ILE A 254 -3.21 -11.92 -2.31
C ILE A 254 -2.32 -11.90 -3.56
N LEU A 255 -1.42 -12.86 -3.74
CA LEU A 255 -0.55 -12.93 -4.92
C LEU A 255 -1.35 -13.18 -6.20
N ALA A 256 -2.36 -14.06 -6.15
CA ALA A 256 -3.28 -14.27 -7.26
C ALA A 256 -4.08 -13.01 -7.60
N SER A 257 -4.51 -12.23 -6.60
CA SER A 257 -5.22 -10.98 -6.88
C SER A 257 -4.33 -9.97 -7.58
N TRP A 258 -3.06 -9.87 -7.21
CA TRP A 258 -2.12 -8.95 -7.84
C TRP A 258 -1.87 -9.21 -9.32
N VAL A 259 -2.08 -10.44 -9.80
CA VAL A 259 -2.03 -10.74 -11.25
C VAL A 259 -3.07 -9.91 -12.01
N PHE A 260 -4.33 -9.89 -11.54
CA PHE A 260 -5.37 -9.08 -12.17
C PHE A 260 -5.07 -7.60 -12.08
N PHE A 261 -4.44 -7.14 -10.98
CA PHE A 261 -4.11 -5.73 -10.84
C PHE A 261 -2.99 -5.29 -11.79
N ARG A 262 -2.00 -6.17 -12.06
CA ARG A 262 -0.84 -5.83 -12.90
C ARG A 262 -1.05 -6.05 -14.39
N CYS A 263 -1.82 -7.06 -14.78
CA CYS A 263 -2.02 -7.39 -16.18
C CYS A 263 -2.91 -6.35 -16.89
N GLU A 264 -2.61 -6.13 -18.16
CA GLU A 264 -3.33 -5.17 -19.01
C GLU A 264 -4.60 -5.79 -19.60
N THR A 265 -4.63 -7.12 -19.75
CA THR A 265 -5.75 -7.87 -20.31
C THR A 265 -6.11 -9.09 -19.46
N LEU A 266 -7.37 -9.53 -19.54
CA LEU A 266 -7.82 -10.74 -18.87
C LEU A 266 -7.13 -12.00 -19.42
N SER A 267 -6.81 -12.03 -20.72
CA SER A 267 -6.09 -13.16 -21.34
C SER A 267 -4.68 -13.30 -20.76
N GLN A 268 -3.96 -12.19 -20.61
CA GLN A 268 -2.65 -12.17 -19.94
C GLN A 268 -2.75 -12.58 -18.47
N ALA A 269 -3.77 -12.09 -17.74
CA ALA A 269 -4.01 -12.49 -16.35
C ALA A 269 -4.25 -14.00 -16.22
N TRP A 270 -5.04 -14.59 -17.12
CA TRP A 270 -5.29 -16.04 -17.16
C TRP A 270 -4.02 -16.84 -17.47
N ALA A 271 -3.24 -16.40 -18.46
CA ALA A 271 -1.96 -17.04 -18.77
C ALA A 271 -0.99 -17.00 -17.58
N MET A 272 -0.91 -15.87 -16.89
CA MET A 272 -0.07 -15.73 -15.70
C MET A 272 -0.55 -16.64 -14.55
N LEU A 273 -1.86 -16.68 -14.25
CA LEU A 273 -2.41 -17.58 -13.22
C LEU A 273 -2.19 -19.06 -13.58
N ALA A 274 -2.36 -19.43 -14.85
CA ALA A 274 -2.07 -20.78 -15.33
C ALA A 274 -0.58 -21.13 -15.16
N ALA A 275 0.32 -20.20 -15.47
CA ALA A 275 1.75 -20.37 -15.28
C ALA A 275 2.13 -20.55 -13.80
N LEU A 276 1.53 -19.76 -12.89
CA LEU A 276 1.71 -19.92 -11.43
C LEU A 276 1.26 -21.29 -10.93
N ALA A 277 0.20 -21.85 -11.53
CA ALA A 277 -0.34 -23.16 -11.23
C ALA A 277 0.44 -24.32 -11.89
N GLY A 278 1.52 -24.05 -12.62
CA GLY A 278 2.38 -25.06 -13.26
C GLY A 278 2.00 -25.40 -14.70
N PHE A 279 1.02 -24.72 -15.29
CA PHE A 279 0.59 -24.93 -16.68
C PHE A 279 1.25 -23.97 -17.67
N ALA A 280 2.47 -23.52 -17.36
CA ALA A 280 3.23 -22.64 -18.25
C ALA A 280 3.71 -23.42 -19.48
N ARG A 281 3.80 -22.74 -20.64
CA ARG A 281 4.19 -23.36 -21.91
C ARG A 281 5.60 -23.01 -22.37
N GLY A 282 6.26 -22.06 -21.70
CA GLY A 282 7.61 -21.65 -22.02
C GLY A 282 8.62 -22.77 -21.85
N SER A 283 9.51 -22.93 -22.83
CA SER A 283 10.60 -23.92 -22.79
C SER A 283 11.70 -23.57 -21.78
N GLY A 284 11.78 -22.29 -21.38
CA GLY A 284 12.87 -21.76 -20.55
C GLY A 284 14.18 -21.49 -21.30
N LEU A 285 14.23 -21.71 -22.61
CA LEU A 285 15.42 -21.39 -23.42
C LEU A 285 15.57 -19.87 -23.60
N GLU A 286 14.49 -19.20 -24.01
CA GLU A 286 14.48 -17.75 -24.25
C GLU A 286 14.31 -16.94 -22.96
N TYR A 287 13.49 -17.44 -22.03
CA TYR A 287 13.14 -16.74 -20.80
C TYR A 287 13.33 -17.65 -19.58
N HIS A 288 14.47 -17.49 -18.90
CA HIS A 288 14.82 -18.19 -17.67
C HIS A 288 15.14 -17.22 -16.53
N LEU A 289 15.13 -17.73 -15.29
CA LEU A 289 15.35 -16.92 -14.08
C LEU A 289 16.65 -16.11 -14.12
N GLY A 290 17.73 -16.67 -14.65
CA GLY A 290 19.04 -16.03 -14.71
C GLY A 290 19.08 -14.69 -15.47
N LEU A 291 18.10 -14.42 -16.35
CA LEU A 291 17.98 -13.13 -17.04
C LEU A 291 17.47 -12.00 -16.15
N TYR A 292 16.86 -12.36 -15.01
CA TYR A 292 16.16 -11.42 -14.12
C TYR A 292 16.76 -11.38 -12.71
N VAL A 293 17.47 -12.44 -12.30
CA VAL A 293 18.04 -12.56 -10.95
C VAL A 293 19.50 -12.17 -10.96
N ASP A 294 19.78 -10.95 -10.54
CA ASP A 294 21.12 -10.46 -10.21
C ASP A 294 21.30 -10.29 -8.69
N VAL A 295 22.53 -9.96 -8.27
CA VAL A 295 22.86 -9.77 -6.84
C VAL A 295 22.06 -8.63 -6.23
N GLU A 296 21.81 -7.57 -7.00
CA GLU A 296 21.04 -6.41 -6.54
C GLU A 296 19.59 -6.81 -6.23
N LEU A 297 18.92 -7.52 -7.15
CA LEU A 297 17.56 -8.00 -6.94
C LEU A 297 17.47 -8.95 -5.74
N LEU A 298 18.43 -9.86 -5.58
CA LEU A 298 18.46 -10.78 -4.43
C LEU A 298 18.56 -10.01 -3.10
N LEU A 299 19.42 -8.99 -3.05
CA LEU A 299 19.55 -8.12 -1.87
C LEU A 299 18.25 -7.34 -1.61
N VAL A 300 17.65 -6.76 -2.65
CA VAL A 300 16.39 -6.00 -2.54
C VAL A 300 15.23 -6.90 -2.13
N LEU A 301 15.16 -8.14 -2.61
CA LEU A 301 14.16 -9.12 -2.18
C LEU A 301 14.36 -9.48 -0.71
N ALA A 302 15.59 -9.76 -0.28
CA ALA A 302 15.88 -10.08 1.13
C ALA A 302 15.53 -8.92 2.07
N VAL A 303 16.02 -7.71 1.75
CA VAL A 303 15.72 -6.49 2.52
C VAL A 303 14.22 -6.18 2.48
N GLY A 304 13.58 -6.31 1.32
CA GLY A 304 12.15 -6.08 1.13
C GLY A 304 11.29 -7.04 1.94
N ILE A 305 11.61 -8.33 1.97
CA ILE A 305 10.90 -9.30 2.82
C ILE A 305 11.03 -8.88 4.29
N VAL A 306 12.23 -8.59 4.79
CA VAL A 306 12.44 -8.17 6.18
C VAL A 306 11.69 -6.86 6.48
N ALA A 307 11.77 -5.86 5.60
CA ALA A 307 11.12 -4.56 5.75
C ALA A 307 9.57 -4.65 5.66
N SER A 308 9.04 -5.72 5.07
CA SER A 308 7.60 -6.01 5.06
C SER A 308 7.07 -6.61 6.38
N THR A 309 7.94 -6.78 7.37
CA THR A 309 7.63 -7.30 8.72
C THR A 309 7.94 -6.27 9.81
N PRO A 310 7.42 -6.41 11.05
CA PRO A 310 7.74 -5.53 12.16
C PRO A 310 9.15 -5.76 12.75
N ALA A 311 10.10 -6.28 11.97
CA ALA A 311 11.48 -6.52 12.41
C ALA A 311 12.14 -5.26 12.98
N LEU A 312 12.01 -4.12 12.29
CA LEU A 312 12.57 -2.84 12.75
C LEU A 312 11.95 -2.37 14.09
N PRO A 313 10.61 -2.26 14.25
CA PRO A 313 10.01 -1.99 15.55
C PRO A 313 10.40 -2.97 16.66
N TYR A 314 10.53 -4.26 16.31
CA TYR A 314 10.92 -5.30 17.27
C TYR A 314 12.35 -5.08 17.79
N LEU A 315 13.30 -4.80 16.89
CA LEU A 315 14.67 -4.46 17.24
C LEU A 315 14.73 -3.19 18.07
N ALA A 316 13.98 -2.14 17.69
CA ALA A 316 13.87 -0.92 18.47
C ALA A 316 13.32 -1.20 19.90
N GLY A 317 12.35 -2.09 20.04
CA GLY A 317 11.83 -2.54 21.33
C GLY A 317 12.90 -3.21 22.20
N ARG A 318 13.73 -4.08 21.62
CA ARG A 318 14.86 -4.72 22.32
C ARG A 318 15.93 -3.72 22.74
N LEU A 319 16.24 -2.74 21.89
CA LEU A 319 17.19 -1.67 22.22
C LEU A 319 16.68 -0.82 23.39
N ARG A 320 15.38 -0.50 23.41
CA ARG A 320 14.73 0.20 24.53
C ARG A 320 14.76 -0.60 25.82
N TYR A 321 14.59 -1.92 25.76
CA TYR A 321 14.72 -2.80 26.92
C TYR A 321 16.15 -2.81 27.48
N ARG A 322 17.17 -2.95 26.61
CA ARG A 322 18.58 -2.87 27.02
C ARG A 322 18.92 -1.50 27.63
N ARG A 323 18.41 -0.42 27.03
CA ARG A 323 18.55 0.94 27.56
C ARG A 323 18.03 1.05 29.00
N ALA A 324 16.88 0.43 29.30
CA ALA A 324 16.27 0.51 30.64
C ALA A 324 17.14 -0.16 31.72
N ALA A 325 17.98 -1.13 31.35
CA ALA A 325 18.87 -1.84 32.27
C ALA A 325 20.21 -1.12 32.55
N LEU A 326 20.54 -0.06 31.82
CA LEU A 326 21.80 0.68 31.99
C LEU A 326 21.70 1.72 33.12
N GLU A 327 22.81 2.02 33.79
CA GLU A 327 22.95 3.15 34.72
C GLU A 327 22.91 4.53 34.02
N SER A 328 22.81 5.62 34.76
CA SER A 328 22.62 6.98 34.21
C SER A 328 23.66 7.39 33.17
N ALA A 329 24.96 7.19 33.45
CA ALA A 329 26.05 7.49 32.53
C ALA A 329 26.03 6.57 31.29
N GLY A 330 25.80 5.27 31.50
CA GLY A 330 25.66 4.29 30.42
C GLY A 330 24.45 4.57 29.50
N ARG A 331 23.33 5.02 30.06
CA ARG A 331 22.14 5.44 29.31
C ARG A 331 22.40 6.62 28.40
N GLN A 332 23.10 7.65 28.89
CA GLN A 332 23.43 8.82 28.08
C GLN A 332 24.36 8.46 26.92
N HIS A 333 25.37 7.62 27.16
CA HIS A 333 26.27 7.15 26.10
C HIS A 333 25.52 6.30 25.06
N PHE A 334 24.68 5.36 25.51
CA PHE A 334 23.84 4.54 24.64
C PHE A 334 22.87 5.37 23.79
N ASP A 335 22.24 6.39 24.38
CA ASP A 335 21.32 7.29 23.65
C ASP A 335 22.05 8.09 22.57
N ARG A 336 23.26 8.59 22.85
CA ARG A 336 24.07 9.31 21.86
C ARG A 336 24.48 8.39 20.71
N LEU A 337 24.97 7.18 21.02
CA LEU A 337 25.38 6.21 20.01
C LEU A 337 24.20 5.78 19.14
N THR A 338 23.06 5.44 19.74
CA THR A 338 21.87 5.02 18.98
C THR A 338 21.33 6.14 18.10
N ALA A 339 21.31 7.39 18.59
CA ALA A 339 20.92 8.55 17.79
C ALA A 339 21.91 8.82 16.65
N ALA A 340 23.22 8.75 16.90
CA ALA A 340 24.24 8.95 15.87
C ALA A 340 24.15 7.88 14.77
N SER A 341 24.01 6.61 15.15
CA SER A 341 23.83 5.49 14.21
C SER A 341 22.55 5.62 13.39
N GLU A 342 21.45 6.05 14.01
CA GLU A 342 20.19 6.31 13.29
C GLU A 342 20.35 7.44 12.27
N VAL A 343 20.95 8.56 12.65
CA VAL A 343 21.18 9.70 11.74
C VAL A 343 22.10 9.28 10.60
N ALA A 344 23.18 8.54 10.88
CA ALA A 344 24.08 8.03 9.85
C ALA A 344 23.35 7.12 8.85
N LEU A 345 22.51 6.20 9.34
CA LEU A 345 21.71 5.32 8.49
C LEU A 345 20.71 6.11 7.64
N LEU A 346 20.01 7.08 8.22
CA LEU A 346 19.08 7.94 7.47
C LEU A 346 19.80 8.76 6.41
N MET A 347 21.00 9.26 6.70
CA MET A 347 21.83 9.98 5.72
C MET A 347 22.25 9.07 4.58
N VAL A 348 22.67 7.82 4.85
CA VAL A 348 22.99 6.83 3.82
C VAL A 348 21.76 6.54 2.95
N VAL A 349 20.60 6.27 3.56
CA VAL A 349 19.35 6.03 2.81
C VAL A 349 18.98 7.23 1.95
N PHE A 350 19.08 8.44 2.50
CA PHE A 350 18.73 9.67 1.80
C PHE A 350 19.66 9.93 0.62
N LEU A 351 20.98 9.89 0.83
CA LEU A 351 21.98 10.10 -0.22
C LEU A 351 21.91 9.01 -1.30
N ALA A 352 21.72 7.74 -0.92
CA ALA A 352 21.51 6.66 -1.87
C ALA A 352 20.24 6.88 -2.71
N SER A 353 19.14 7.31 -2.07
CA SER A 353 17.89 7.61 -2.78
C SER A 353 18.03 8.79 -3.74
N LEU A 354 18.74 9.85 -3.34
CA LEU A 354 19.03 11.00 -4.20
C LEU A 354 19.95 10.62 -5.36
N SER A 355 20.95 9.77 -5.11
CA SER A 355 21.86 9.27 -6.16
C SER A 355 21.08 8.44 -7.18
N TRP A 356 20.20 7.56 -6.73
CA TRP A 356 19.30 6.80 -7.61
C TRP A 356 18.34 7.71 -8.40
N MET A 357 17.84 8.78 -7.79
CA MET A 357 16.98 9.76 -8.47
C MET A 357 17.75 10.55 -9.54
N ALA A 358 19.00 10.92 -9.28
CA ALA A 358 19.83 11.69 -10.19
C ALA A 358 20.40 10.83 -11.33
N ALA A 359 20.78 9.58 -11.05
CA ALA A 359 21.33 8.65 -12.03
C ALA A 359 20.24 7.93 -12.84
N GLY A 360 19.05 7.74 -12.26
CA GLY A 360 17.98 6.95 -12.85
C GLY A 360 17.03 7.77 -13.73
N THR A 361 16.88 7.35 -14.98
CA THR A 361 15.80 7.84 -15.87
C THR A 361 14.47 7.09 -15.66
N TYR A 362 14.48 6.00 -14.89
CA TYR A 362 13.32 5.13 -14.67
C TYR A 362 12.70 5.34 -13.29
N ASN A 363 11.65 6.15 -13.23
CA ASN A 363 10.87 6.44 -12.01
C ASN A 363 9.38 6.14 -12.24
N PRO A 364 8.99 4.86 -12.39
CA PRO A 364 7.60 4.52 -12.66
C PRO A 364 6.74 4.91 -11.45
N PHE A 365 5.71 5.72 -11.66
CA PHE A 365 4.66 5.93 -10.66
C PHE A 365 3.50 5.02 -11.03
N LEU A 366 3.20 4.01 -10.19
CA LEU A 366 2.19 3.00 -10.50
C LEU A 366 0.82 3.61 -10.82
N TYR A 367 0.49 4.74 -10.19
CA TYR A 367 -0.77 5.44 -10.38
C TYR A 367 -0.84 6.34 -11.61
N PHE A 368 0.22 6.53 -12.39
CA PHE A 368 0.10 7.19 -13.71
C PHE A 368 -0.53 6.30 -14.77
N ARG A 369 -0.58 4.98 -14.55
CA ARG A 369 -1.21 4.04 -15.49
C ARG A 369 -2.74 3.99 -15.36
N PHE A 370 -3.34 4.71 -14.40
CA PHE A 370 -4.74 4.58 -14.01
C PHE A 370 -5.54 5.86 -14.26
#